data_AF-A0A4Q1RDB1-F1
#
_entry.id   AF-A0A4Q1RDB1-F1
#
_cell.length_a   1.000
_cell.length_b   1.000
_cell.length_c   1.000
_cell.angle_alpha   90.00
_cell.angle_beta   90.00
_cell.angle_gamma   90.00
#
_symmetry.space_group_name_H-M   'P 1'
#
loop_
_entity.id
_entity.type
_entity.pdbx_description
1 polymer ?
#
loop_
_entity_poly.entity_id
_entity_poly.type
_entity_poly.pdbx_seq_one_letter_code
_entity_poly.pdbx_strand_id
1 'polypeptide(L)'
;MARHNLAFLYGFVTFVQTSTLKNGEPFVLAFVTVARAQRNAGDHKEHLKLDNPAIMSRDPKIVMEMSKWEEYDFVEIKGTIAATPMAKVSNCTNSKCGAKNIRDGAMVYINPIFAKKRVHFSSQEECMEHLTENREISNQVFVLGTLCTDPKKKSLKEGLILTQYQIALNRKYRIRSDPPERRSDYPWVKSYGENAIQDRTHLHIGSEVFIDGCLQARKVNRHDTCDECHENYDWADRALEIVPFETEYVANYYTQEEYEAKIQKEREKASENVLTSLFGYDSDNAASSLDSNNVPDDVYSQEDIDAGIESEE
;
A
#
# COMPACT_ATOMS: atom_id res chain seq x y z
N MET A 1 0.83 14.01 -18.52
CA MET A 1 1.09 13.00 -17.47
C MET A 1 1.34 11.65 -18.11
N ALA A 2 2.52 11.09 -17.85
CA ALA A 2 2.84 9.71 -18.19
C ALA A 2 1.90 8.76 -17.43
N ARG A 3 1.62 7.59 -18.00
CA ARG A 3 0.73 6.58 -17.39
C ARG A 3 1.41 5.23 -17.41
N HIS A 4 1.77 4.75 -16.23
CA HIS A 4 2.28 3.40 -16.05
C HIS A 4 1.62 2.79 -14.82
N ASN A 5 0.99 1.65 -15.00
CA ASN A 5 0.37 0.88 -13.93
C ASN A 5 0.39 -0.58 -14.40
N LEU A 6 1.39 -1.31 -13.96
CA LEU A 6 1.62 -2.69 -14.35
C LEU A 6 1.95 -3.52 -13.11
N ALA A 7 1.25 -4.63 -12.95
CA ALA A 7 1.60 -5.69 -12.03
C ALA A 7 1.82 -6.99 -12.82
N PHE A 8 2.93 -7.66 -12.57
CA PHE A 8 3.21 -9.00 -13.07
C PHE A 8 3.31 -9.94 -11.88
N LEU A 9 2.46 -10.96 -11.88
CA LEU A 9 2.38 -11.95 -10.83
C LEU A 9 2.60 -13.34 -11.40
N TYR A 10 3.46 -14.11 -10.75
CA TYR A 10 3.70 -15.51 -11.05
C TYR A 10 3.67 -16.29 -9.73
N GLY A 11 2.62 -17.06 -9.51
CA GLY A 11 2.37 -17.70 -8.22
C GLY A 11 1.30 -18.77 -8.31
N PHE A 12 0.94 -19.37 -7.19
CA PHE A 12 -0.05 -20.44 -7.15
C PHE A 12 -1.37 -19.99 -6.52
N VAL A 13 -2.46 -20.53 -7.06
CA VAL A 13 -3.82 -20.25 -6.63
C VAL A 13 -4.08 -20.90 -5.27
N THR A 14 -4.64 -20.13 -4.34
CA THR A 14 -5.10 -20.61 -3.02
C THR A 14 -6.61 -20.58 -2.87
N PHE A 15 -7.28 -19.76 -3.66
CA PHE A 15 -8.74 -19.67 -3.64
C PHE A 15 -9.23 -19.06 -4.95
N VAL A 16 -10.36 -19.57 -5.45
CA VAL A 16 -11.08 -19.02 -6.60
C VAL A 16 -12.56 -19.09 -6.31
N GLN A 17 -13.26 -18.01 -6.60
CA GLN A 17 -14.71 -17.93 -6.55
C GLN A 17 -15.23 -17.19 -7.78
N THR A 18 -16.18 -17.83 -8.46
CA THR A 18 -16.94 -17.22 -9.53
C THR A 18 -18.36 -16.91 -9.06
N SER A 19 -18.93 -15.82 -9.56
CA SER A 19 -20.32 -15.48 -9.32
C SER A 19 -20.88 -14.64 -10.46
N THR A 20 -22.18 -14.42 -10.46
CA THR A 20 -22.86 -13.49 -11.35
C THR A 20 -23.36 -12.31 -10.53
N LEU A 21 -22.99 -11.10 -10.93
CA LEU A 21 -23.43 -9.88 -10.27
C LEU A 21 -24.93 -9.64 -10.52
N LYS A 22 -25.53 -8.76 -9.72
CA LYS A 22 -26.98 -8.43 -9.84
C LYS A 22 -27.40 -7.94 -11.22
N ASN A 23 -26.47 -7.36 -11.99
CA ASN A 23 -26.68 -6.87 -13.35
C ASN A 23 -26.48 -7.98 -14.42
N GLY A 24 -26.23 -9.23 -14.02
CA GLY A 24 -25.98 -10.35 -14.92
C GLY A 24 -24.54 -10.49 -15.41
N GLU A 25 -23.63 -9.59 -15.03
CA GLU A 25 -22.23 -9.66 -15.44
C GLU A 25 -21.48 -10.77 -14.69
N PRO A 26 -20.60 -11.52 -15.39
CA PRO A 26 -19.76 -12.51 -14.75
C PRO A 26 -18.69 -11.84 -13.89
N PHE A 27 -18.36 -12.46 -12.77
CA PHE A 27 -17.34 -11.98 -11.83
C PHE A 27 -16.49 -13.14 -11.33
N VAL A 28 -15.20 -12.90 -11.19
CA VAL A 28 -14.26 -13.80 -10.54
C VAL A 28 -13.42 -13.06 -9.51
N LEU A 29 -13.22 -13.71 -8.37
CA LEU A 29 -12.25 -13.35 -7.34
C LEU A 29 -11.32 -14.54 -7.14
N ALA A 30 -10.01 -14.31 -7.21
CA ALA A 30 -9.00 -15.29 -6.87
C ALA A 30 -7.97 -14.72 -5.91
N PHE A 31 -7.36 -15.58 -5.12
CA PHE A 31 -6.24 -15.27 -4.25
C PHE A 31 -5.05 -16.12 -4.70
N VAL A 32 -3.94 -15.45 -5.01
CA VAL A 32 -2.74 -16.09 -5.56
C VAL A 32 -1.59 -15.81 -4.62
N THR A 33 -0.95 -16.85 -4.11
CA THR A 33 0.27 -16.72 -3.31
C THR A 33 1.44 -16.43 -4.23
N VAL A 34 2.09 -15.30 -3.98
CA VAL A 34 3.29 -14.83 -4.68
C VAL A 34 4.42 -14.63 -3.69
N ALA A 35 5.66 -14.67 -4.17
CA ALA A 35 6.84 -14.41 -3.39
C ALA A 35 7.43 -13.04 -3.74
N ARG A 36 7.93 -12.35 -2.73
CA ARG A 36 8.79 -11.19 -2.92
C ARG A 36 10.17 -11.64 -3.43
N ALA A 37 10.71 -10.91 -4.40
CA ALA A 37 12.08 -11.08 -4.87
C ALA A 37 13.09 -10.92 -3.72
N GLN A 38 14.29 -11.51 -3.84
CA GLN A 38 15.37 -11.32 -2.86
C GLN A 38 16.08 -9.99 -3.12
N ARG A 39 15.35 -8.89 -2.97
CA ARG A 39 15.85 -7.53 -3.07
C ARG A 39 15.67 -6.83 -1.74
N ASN A 40 16.65 -6.02 -1.35
CA ASN A 40 16.56 -5.24 -0.13
C ASN A 40 15.51 -4.14 -0.34
N ALA A 41 14.38 -4.25 0.36
CA ALA A 41 13.35 -3.22 0.39
C ALA A 41 13.51 -2.25 1.57
N GLY A 42 14.57 -2.42 2.39
CA GLY A 42 14.80 -1.67 3.61
C GLY A 42 14.02 -2.17 4.83
N ASP A 43 13.28 -3.29 4.71
CA ASP A 43 12.39 -3.81 5.76
C ASP A 43 13.06 -4.79 6.74
N HIS A 44 14.38 -4.94 6.66
CA HIS A 44 15.21 -5.88 7.46
C HIS A 44 14.75 -7.35 7.40
N LYS A 45 14.00 -7.74 6.36
CA LYS A 45 13.53 -9.12 6.20
C LYS A 45 14.45 -9.90 5.26
N GLU A 46 15.17 -10.85 5.85
CA GLU A 46 16.08 -11.74 5.10
C GLU A 46 15.43 -13.05 4.64
N HIS A 47 14.20 -13.34 5.11
CA HIS A 47 13.48 -14.57 4.76
C HIS A 47 12.53 -14.37 3.56
N LEU A 48 12.21 -15.48 2.89
CA LEU A 48 11.21 -15.51 1.82
C LEU A 48 9.87 -14.97 2.35
N LYS A 49 9.42 -13.86 1.78
CA LYS A 49 8.14 -13.25 2.12
C LYS A 49 7.10 -13.62 1.07
N LEU A 50 5.99 -14.14 1.55
CA LEU A 50 4.84 -14.46 0.73
C LEU A 50 3.76 -13.40 0.89
N ASP A 51 3.13 -13.07 -0.22
CA ASP A 51 2.00 -12.17 -0.28
C ASP A 51 0.84 -12.88 -0.97
N ASN A 52 -0.39 -12.54 -0.59
CA ASN A 52 -1.60 -13.13 -1.15
C ASN A 52 -2.56 -12.03 -1.66
N PRO A 53 -2.21 -11.38 -2.79
CA PRO A 53 -3.03 -10.37 -3.44
C PRO A 53 -4.36 -10.92 -3.95
N ALA A 54 -5.40 -10.09 -3.90
CA ALA A 54 -6.67 -10.35 -4.54
C ALA A 54 -6.59 -10.04 -6.04
N ILE A 55 -7.04 -10.99 -6.86
CA ILE A 55 -7.17 -10.86 -8.32
C ILE A 55 -8.66 -10.85 -8.64
N MET A 56 -9.15 -9.79 -9.27
CA MET A 56 -10.57 -9.66 -9.60
C MET A 56 -10.78 -9.23 -11.04
N SER A 57 -11.76 -9.83 -11.71
CA SER A 57 -12.15 -9.42 -13.05
C SER A 57 -13.65 -9.58 -13.28
N ARG A 58 -14.16 -8.74 -14.18
CA ARG A 58 -15.49 -8.85 -14.79
C ARG A 58 -15.41 -9.04 -16.31
N ASP A 59 -14.21 -9.13 -16.87
CA ASP A 59 -14.04 -9.39 -18.30
C ASP A 59 -14.42 -10.86 -18.58
N PRO A 60 -15.41 -11.14 -19.46
CA PRO A 60 -15.87 -12.51 -19.68
C PRO A 60 -14.78 -13.49 -20.12
N LYS A 61 -13.76 -13.04 -20.87
CA LYS A 61 -12.68 -13.92 -21.33
C LYS A 61 -11.77 -14.29 -20.17
N ILE A 62 -11.44 -13.33 -19.33
CA ILE A 62 -10.64 -13.58 -18.12
C ILE A 62 -11.43 -14.43 -17.14
N VAL A 63 -12.71 -14.12 -16.89
CA VAL A 63 -13.55 -14.90 -15.97
C VAL A 63 -13.64 -16.35 -16.43
N MET A 64 -13.82 -16.60 -17.72
CA MET A 64 -13.84 -17.95 -18.29
C MET A 64 -12.52 -18.69 -18.13
N GLU A 65 -11.39 -18.00 -18.17
CA GLU A 65 -10.09 -18.63 -17.94
C GLU A 65 -9.85 -18.93 -16.46
N MET A 66 -10.08 -17.94 -15.60
CA MET A 66 -9.89 -18.07 -14.15
C MET A 66 -10.91 -19.03 -13.51
N SER A 67 -12.09 -19.22 -14.10
CA SER A 67 -13.08 -20.17 -13.59
C SER A 67 -12.64 -21.63 -13.67
N LYS A 68 -11.58 -21.92 -14.44
CA LYS A 68 -11.01 -23.27 -14.58
C LYS A 68 -9.88 -23.54 -13.60
N TRP A 69 -9.48 -22.52 -12.83
CA TRP A 69 -8.38 -22.64 -11.90
C TRP A 69 -8.80 -23.39 -10.64
N GLU A 70 -7.88 -24.19 -10.14
CA GLU A 70 -8.01 -24.97 -8.92
C GLU A 70 -6.92 -24.57 -7.94
N GLU A 71 -7.08 -24.94 -6.66
CA GLU A 71 -6.01 -24.78 -5.68
C GLU A 71 -4.74 -25.48 -6.17
N TYR A 72 -3.57 -24.87 -5.92
CA TYR A 72 -2.25 -25.31 -6.42
C TYR A 72 -2.02 -25.18 -7.93
N ASP A 73 -2.91 -24.52 -8.66
CA ASP A 73 -2.61 -24.07 -10.02
C ASP A 73 -1.60 -22.92 -10.00
N PHE A 74 -0.46 -23.13 -10.64
CA PHE A 74 0.50 -22.07 -10.90
C PHE A 74 0.05 -21.25 -12.11
N VAL A 75 -0.09 -19.95 -11.90
CA VAL A 75 -0.66 -19.00 -12.85
C VAL A 75 0.30 -17.86 -13.12
N GLU A 76 0.26 -17.38 -14.35
CA GLU A 76 0.91 -16.15 -14.76
C GLU A 76 -0.14 -15.09 -15.04
N ILE A 77 0.02 -13.93 -14.43
CA ILE A 77 -0.92 -12.83 -14.48
C ILE A 77 -0.15 -11.57 -14.83
N LYS A 78 -0.65 -10.87 -15.85
CA LYS A 78 -0.28 -9.48 -16.13
C LYS A 78 -1.52 -8.64 -15.91
N GLY A 79 -1.44 -7.61 -15.08
CA GLY A 79 -2.58 -6.82 -14.68
C GLY A 79 -2.24 -5.37 -14.38
N THR A 80 -3.24 -4.65 -13.91
CA THR A 80 -3.14 -3.29 -13.38
C THR A 80 -3.66 -3.26 -11.96
N ILE A 81 -3.04 -2.48 -11.09
CA ILE A 81 -3.56 -2.19 -9.75
C ILE A 81 -4.84 -1.37 -9.90
N ALA A 82 -5.91 -1.81 -9.26
CA ALA A 82 -7.21 -1.14 -9.29
C ALA A 82 -7.77 -1.03 -7.87
N ALA A 83 -8.57 0.00 -7.64
CA ALA A 83 -9.31 0.21 -6.40
C ALA A 83 -10.81 0.30 -6.70
N THR A 84 -11.63 -0.38 -5.91
CA THR A 84 -13.07 -0.20 -5.91
C THR A 84 -13.55 0.23 -4.54
N PRO A 85 -14.49 1.19 -4.45
CA PRO A 85 -15.21 1.44 -3.20
C PRO A 85 -15.84 0.14 -2.71
N MET A 86 -15.69 -0.13 -1.41
CA MET A 86 -16.22 -1.30 -0.75
C MET A 86 -16.62 -0.92 0.67
N ALA A 87 -17.86 -1.22 1.03
CA ALA A 87 -18.33 -1.13 2.40
C ALA A 87 -17.59 -2.18 3.24
N LYS A 88 -16.76 -1.71 4.17
CA LYS A 88 -16.04 -2.54 5.14
C LYS A 88 -16.99 -2.84 6.28
N VAL A 89 -17.17 -4.13 6.54
CA VAL A 89 -18.09 -4.64 7.57
C VAL A 89 -17.26 -5.15 8.73
N SER A 90 -17.54 -4.64 9.91
CA SER A 90 -16.97 -5.09 11.17
C SER A 90 -18.08 -5.37 12.17
N ASN A 91 -17.82 -6.28 13.11
CA ASN A 91 -18.74 -6.54 14.21
C ASN A 91 -18.10 -6.07 15.51
N CYS A 92 -18.86 -5.37 16.34
CA CYS A 92 -18.39 -4.91 17.64
C CYS A 92 -17.93 -6.11 18.50
N THR A 93 -16.74 -6.03 19.06
CA THR A 93 -16.16 -7.09 19.90
C THR A 93 -16.75 -7.12 21.31
N ASN A 94 -17.49 -6.08 21.70
CA ASN A 94 -18.19 -6.05 22.98
C ASN A 94 -19.28 -7.13 23.01
N SER A 95 -19.13 -8.08 23.94
CA SER A 95 -19.99 -9.26 24.10
C SER A 95 -21.46 -8.95 24.36
N LYS A 96 -21.77 -7.74 24.86
CA LYS A 96 -23.15 -7.29 25.10
C LYS A 96 -23.80 -6.59 23.90
N CYS A 97 -23.00 -6.21 22.90
CA CYS A 97 -23.44 -5.43 21.75
C CYS A 97 -23.46 -6.31 20.49
N GLY A 98 -22.28 -6.73 20.00
CA GLY A 98 -22.18 -7.53 18.77
C GLY A 98 -22.72 -6.84 17.51
N ALA A 99 -23.01 -5.54 17.55
CA ALA A 99 -23.59 -4.79 16.44
C ALA A 99 -22.67 -4.78 15.22
N LYS A 100 -23.30 -4.76 14.05
CA LYS A 100 -22.61 -4.69 12.75
C LYS A 100 -22.37 -3.22 12.40
N ASN A 101 -21.12 -2.82 12.34
CA ASN A 101 -20.71 -1.50 11.86
C ASN A 101 -20.33 -1.59 10.39
N ILE A 102 -20.62 -0.51 9.65
CA ILE A 102 -20.28 -0.38 8.23
C ILE A 102 -19.51 0.92 8.07
N ARG A 103 -18.30 0.82 7.51
CA ARG A 103 -17.45 1.96 7.18
C ARG A 103 -17.20 1.99 5.68
N ASP A 104 -17.13 3.18 5.11
CA ASP A 104 -16.69 3.35 3.74
C ASP A 104 -15.20 3.04 3.65
N GLY A 105 -14.82 2.31 2.61
CA GLY A 105 -13.43 1.99 2.35
C GLY A 105 -13.20 1.64 0.90
N ALA A 106 -11.97 1.25 0.59
CA ALA A 106 -11.60 0.76 -0.71
C ALA A 106 -11.02 -0.65 -0.60
N MET A 107 -11.27 -1.46 -1.62
CA MET A 107 -10.53 -2.69 -1.85
C MET A 107 -9.58 -2.46 -3.02
N VAL A 108 -8.28 -2.57 -2.75
CA VAL A 108 -7.24 -2.57 -3.78
C VAL A 108 -7.01 -4.02 -4.21
N TYR A 109 -6.97 -4.24 -5.51
CA TYR A 109 -6.85 -5.55 -6.13
C TYR A 109 -6.10 -5.46 -7.47
N ILE A 110 -5.71 -6.60 -8.02
CA ILE A 110 -5.15 -6.68 -9.36
C ILE A 110 -6.25 -7.00 -10.36
N ASN A 111 -6.48 -6.09 -11.29
CA ASN A 111 -7.33 -6.32 -12.44
C ASN A 111 -6.48 -6.91 -13.59
N PRO A 112 -6.59 -8.20 -13.89
CA PRO A 112 -5.78 -8.85 -14.93
C PRO A 112 -6.16 -8.35 -16.33
N ILE A 113 -5.14 -8.10 -17.16
CA ILE A 113 -5.25 -7.92 -18.62
C ILE A 113 -4.86 -9.18 -19.38
N PHE A 114 -4.13 -10.08 -18.71
CA PHE A 114 -3.78 -11.42 -19.15
C PHE A 114 -3.69 -12.32 -17.91
N ALA A 115 -4.21 -13.52 -18.02
CA ALA A 115 -4.18 -14.54 -16.97
C ALA A 115 -4.11 -15.90 -17.65
N LYS A 116 -3.22 -16.78 -17.21
CA LYS A 116 -3.07 -18.12 -17.79
C LYS A 116 -2.51 -19.12 -16.78
N LYS A 117 -3.13 -20.31 -16.72
CA LYS A 117 -2.57 -21.47 -16.00
C LYS A 117 -1.32 -21.98 -16.72
N ARG A 118 -0.25 -22.23 -15.96
CA ARG A 118 1.03 -22.74 -16.46
C ARG A 118 1.23 -24.20 -16.09
N VAL A 119 1.07 -24.53 -14.82
CA VAL A 119 1.25 -25.90 -14.30
C VAL A 119 0.34 -26.11 -13.09
N HIS A 120 0.06 -27.36 -12.76
CA HIS A 120 -0.64 -27.76 -11.54
C HIS A 120 0.30 -28.64 -10.72
N PHE A 121 0.31 -28.45 -9.40
CA PHE A 121 1.07 -29.25 -8.46
C PHE A 121 0.14 -30.02 -7.53
N SER A 122 0.61 -31.15 -7.00
CA SER A 122 -0.23 -32.00 -6.16
C SER A 122 -0.21 -31.60 -4.69
N SER A 123 0.74 -30.75 -4.29
CA SER A 123 0.92 -30.31 -2.91
C SER A 123 1.35 -28.86 -2.80
N GLN A 124 1.15 -28.30 -1.62
CA GLN A 124 1.62 -26.94 -1.30
C GLN A 124 3.15 -26.89 -1.24
N GLU A 125 3.80 -27.97 -0.81
CA GLU A 125 5.26 -28.06 -0.73
C GLU A 125 5.91 -27.92 -2.11
N GLU A 126 5.37 -28.61 -3.13
CA GLU A 126 5.82 -28.48 -4.53
C GLU A 126 5.59 -27.06 -5.05
N CYS A 127 4.44 -26.46 -4.74
CA CYS A 127 4.17 -25.06 -5.09
C CYS A 127 5.20 -24.10 -4.48
N MET A 128 5.57 -24.33 -3.22
CA MET A 128 6.50 -23.49 -2.48
C MET A 128 7.94 -23.62 -2.99
N GLU A 129 8.38 -24.83 -3.34
CA GLU A 129 9.67 -25.06 -3.98
C GLU A 129 9.74 -24.32 -5.33
N HIS A 130 8.75 -24.55 -6.20
CA HIS A 130 8.67 -23.87 -7.50
C HIS A 130 8.57 -22.35 -7.38
N LEU A 131 7.82 -21.85 -6.40
CA LEU A 131 7.71 -20.41 -6.12
C LEU A 131 9.06 -19.82 -5.66
N THR A 132 9.81 -20.55 -4.84
CA THR A 132 11.12 -20.11 -4.35
C THR A 132 12.13 -19.99 -5.50
N GLU A 133 12.13 -20.95 -6.43
CA GLU A 133 12.98 -20.91 -7.62
C GLU A 133 12.64 -19.74 -8.55
N ASN A 134 11.37 -19.35 -8.61
CA ASN A 134 10.86 -18.32 -9.53
C ASN A 134 10.52 -16.99 -8.83
N ARG A 135 10.99 -16.78 -7.59
CA ARG A 135 10.62 -15.60 -6.76
C ARG A 135 10.94 -14.25 -7.40
N GLU A 136 11.98 -14.17 -8.24
CA GLU A 136 12.40 -12.92 -8.90
C GLU A 136 11.37 -12.37 -9.90
N ILE A 137 10.54 -13.25 -10.47
CA ILE A 137 9.46 -12.87 -11.40
C ILE A 137 8.08 -12.99 -10.75
N SER A 138 8.01 -13.32 -9.46
CA SER A 138 6.76 -13.70 -8.82
C SER A 138 5.86 -12.51 -8.45
N ASN A 139 6.46 -11.40 -8.04
CA ASN A 139 5.71 -10.23 -7.57
C ASN A 139 6.45 -8.95 -8.00
N GLN A 140 6.08 -8.43 -9.17
CA GLN A 140 6.69 -7.25 -9.77
C GLN A 140 5.64 -6.19 -10.04
N VAL A 141 5.93 -4.96 -9.62
CA VAL A 141 5.08 -3.79 -9.80
C VAL A 141 5.91 -2.67 -10.40
N PHE A 142 5.40 -2.11 -11.50
CA PHE A 142 5.96 -0.93 -12.13
C PHE A 142 4.82 0.10 -12.25
N VAL A 143 4.95 1.21 -11.54
CA VAL A 143 3.90 2.24 -11.52
C VAL A 143 4.49 3.63 -11.67
N LEU A 144 3.73 4.51 -12.29
CA LEU A 144 3.98 5.95 -12.31
C LEU A 144 2.74 6.63 -11.73
N GLY A 145 2.94 7.35 -10.64
CA GLY A 145 1.85 7.94 -9.85
C GLY A 145 2.17 9.35 -9.38
N THR A 146 1.13 10.05 -8.97
CA THR A 146 1.24 11.40 -8.38
C THR A 146 0.80 11.33 -6.92
N LEU A 147 1.60 11.86 -6.00
CA LEU A 147 1.26 11.85 -4.57
C LEU A 147 -0.01 12.64 -4.29
N CYS A 148 -0.92 12.02 -3.53
CA CYS A 148 -2.19 12.60 -3.08
C CYS A 148 -2.13 13.12 -1.65
N THR A 149 -1.14 12.64 -0.88
CA THR A 149 -0.89 13.01 0.50
C THR A 149 0.59 13.34 0.66
N ASP A 150 0.92 14.19 1.62
CA ASP A 150 2.32 14.33 2.03
C ASP A 150 2.83 13.02 2.64
N PRO A 151 4.09 12.63 2.38
CA PRO A 151 4.68 11.44 3.00
C PRO A 151 4.78 11.60 4.51
N LYS A 152 4.42 10.55 5.23
CA LYS A 152 4.48 10.49 6.70
C LYS A 152 5.47 9.43 7.14
N LYS A 153 6.56 9.85 7.79
CA LYS A 153 7.61 8.99 8.34
C LYS A 153 7.28 8.60 9.77
N LYS A 154 7.56 7.35 10.11
CA LYS A 154 7.54 6.85 11.49
C LYS A 154 8.67 5.86 11.71
N SER A 155 9.29 5.93 12.88
CA SER A 155 10.31 4.98 13.33
C SER A 155 9.62 3.93 14.20
N LEU A 156 9.75 2.67 13.78
CA LEU A 156 9.14 1.51 14.44
C LEU A 156 10.09 0.90 15.47
N LYS A 157 9.57 -0.07 16.22
CA LYS A 157 10.38 -0.93 17.09
C LYS A 157 11.52 -1.57 16.28
N GLU A 158 12.64 -1.82 16.93
CA GLU A 158 13.87 -2.38 16.32
C GLU A 158 14.60 -1.43 15.34
N GLY A 159 14.22 -0.14 15.31
CA GLY A 159 14.89 0.87 14.49
C GLY A 159 14.51 0.84 13.01
N LEU A 160 13.46 0.09 12.65
CA LEU A 160 12.94 0.07 11.28
C LEU A 160 12.22 1.39 10.98
N ILE A 161 12.63 2.07 9.91
CA ILE A 161 12.00 3.32 9.46
C ILE A 161 10.99 3.01 8.36
N LEU A 162 9.81 3.61 8.44
CA LEU A 162 8.72 3.48 7.49
C LEU A 162 8.25 4.86 7.04
N THR A 163 7.96 5.03 5.75
CA THR A 163 7.26 6.20 5.21
C THR A 163 6.04 5.75 4.42
N GLN A 164 4.89 6.36 4.69
CA GLN A 164 3.60 6.04 4.07
C GLN A 164 3.06 7.22 3.28
N TYR A 165 2.56 6.96 2.07
CA TYR A 165 1.89 7.96 1.23
C TYR A 165 0.94 7.29 0.23
N GLN A 166 -0.08 8.03 -0.20
CA GLN A 166 -1.01 7.58 -1.22
C GLN A 166 -0.66 8.19 -2.58
N ILE A 167 -0.75 7.39 -3.65
CA ILE A 167 -0.51 7.86 -5.02
C ILE A 167 -1.75 7.69 -5.90
N ALA A 168 -1.98 8.64 -6.80
CA ALA A 168 -2.96 8.50 -7.88
C ALA A 168 -2.31 7.79 -9.07
N LEU A 169 -2.78 6.59 -9.37
CA LEU A 169 -2.42 5.82 -10.55
C LEU A 169 -3.43 6.07 -11.67
N ASN A 170 -3.01 6.81 -12.70
CA ASN A 170 -3.85 7.05 -13.87
C ASN A 170 -3.96 5.80 -14.74
N ARG A 171 -5.19 5.31 -14.94
CA ARG A 171 -5.45 4.10 -15.71
C ARG A 171 -5.06 4.28 -17.18
N LYS A 172 -4.15 3.43 -17.67
CA LYS A 172 -3.88 3.26 -19.11
C LYS A 172 -4.97 2.43 -19.79
N TYR A 173 -5.49 1.44 -19.08
CA TYR A 173 -6.55 0.55 -19.55
C TYR A 173 -7.88 0.92 -18.90
N ARG A 174 -8.91 1.15 -19.72
CA ARG A 174 -10.26 1.32 -19.21
C ARG A 174 -10.82 -0.05 -18.82
N ILE A 175 -11.06 -0.25 -17.53
CA ILE A 175 -11.86 -1.37 -17.03
C ILE A 175 -13.28 -1.15 -17.53
N ARG A 176 -13.75 -2.03 -18.44
CA ARG A 176 -15.03 -1.84 -19.14
C ARG A 176 -16.23 -1.79 -18.19
N SER A 177 -16.16 -2.56 -17.11
CA SER A 177 -17.19 -2.65 -16.08
C SER A 177 -17.21 -1.48 -15.10
N ASP A 178 -16.22 -0.58 -15.16
CA ASP A 178 -16.16 0.60 -14.30
C ASP A 178 -16.82 1.82 -14.97
N PRO A 179 -17.39 2.74 -14.17
CA PRO A 179 -17.94 3.99 -14.69
C PRO A 179 -16.95 4.77 -15.56
N PRO A 180 -17.40 5.46 -16.63
CA PRO A 180 -16.57 6.35 -17.48
C PRO A 180 -15.70 7.35 -16.72
N GLU A 181 -16.16 7.78 -15.56
CA GLU A 181 -15.57 8.81 -14.72
C GLU A 181 -14.38 8.28 -13.91
N ARG A 182 -14.35 6.97 -13.60
CA ARG A 182 -13.28 6.36 -12.81
C ARG A 182 -12.02 6.14 -13.65
N ARG A 183 -11.11 7.10 -13.56
CA ARG A 183 -9.87 7.16 -14.35
C ARG A 183 -8.60 6.93 -13.54
N SER A 184 -8.69 6.95 -12.23
CA SER A 184 -7.54 6.85 -11.34
C SER A 184 -7.84 5.92 -10.17
N ASP A 185 -6.80 5.24 -9.70
CA ASP A 185 -6.81 4.38 -8.52
C ASP A 185 -5.86 4.96 -7.49
N TYR A 186 -6.12 4.71 -6.20
CA TYR A 186 -5.42 5.39 -5.10
C TYR A 186 -4.78 4.38 -4.12
N PRO A 187 -3.83 3.53 -4.56
CA PRO A 187 -3.15 2.62 -3.65
C PRO A 187 -2.22 3.36 -2.69
N TRP A 188 -1.97 2.72 -1.56
CA TRP A 188 -0.98 3.13 -0.58
C TRP A 188 0.40 2.58 -0.95
N VAL A 189 1.42 3.39 -0.71
CA VAL A 189 2.84 3.03 -0.82
C VAL A 189 3.45 3.02 0.58
N LYS A 190 4.24 1.99 0.87
CA LYS A 190 5.01 1.85 2.11
C LYS A 190 6.49 1.62 1.78
N SER A 191 7.31 2.66 1.90
CA SER A 191 8.76 2.55 1.77
C SER A 191 9.41 2.32 3.13
N TYR A 192 10.54 1.60 3.14
CA TYR A 192 11.26 1.25 4.36
C TYR A 192 12.74 1.67 4.30
N GLY A 193 13.36 1.79 5.46
CA GLY A 193 14.80 2.05 5.60
C GLY A 193 15.24 3.35 4.92
N GLU A 194 16.29 3.28 4.11
CA GLU A 194 16.81 4.45 3.38
C GLU A 194 15.77 5.02 2.40
N ASN A 195 15.04 4.17 1.67
CA ASN A 195 13.98 4.63 0.77
C ASN A 195 12.91 5.43 1.52
N ALA A 196 12.60 5.06 2.76
CA ALA A 196 11.66 5.80 3.59
C ALA A 196 12.16 7.21 3.95
N ILE A 197 13.44 7.33 4.30
CA ILE A 197 14.08 8.61 4.61
C ILE A 197 14.10 9.50 3.37
N GLN A 198 14.54 8.95 2.23
CA GLN A 198 14.62 9.66 0.95
C GLN A 198 13.22 10.14 0.52
N ASP A 199 12.21 9.27 0.58
CA ASP A 199 10.84 9.60 0.20
C ASP A 199 10.27 10.71 1.08
N ARG A 200 10.50 10.66 2.40
CA ARG A 200 10.04 11.73 3.31
C ARG A 200 10.74 13.07 3.08
N THR A 201 11.98 13.02 2.62
CA THR A 201 12.84 14.17 2.39
C THR A 201 12.45 14.89 1.11
N HIS A 202 12.30 14.14 0.01
CA HIS A 202 12.19 14.72 -1.34
C HIS A 202 10.75 14.87 -1.80
N LEU A 203 9.83 14.04 -1.29
CA LEU A 203 8.45 14.02 -1.79
C LEU A 203 7.52 14.93 -0.99
N HIS A 204 6.51 15.44 -1.68
CA HIS A 204 5.38 16.16 -1.11
C HIS A 204 4.12 15.91 -1.95
N ILE A 205 2.97 16.40 -1.50
CA ILE A 205 1.74 16.32 -2.27
C ILE A 205 1.94 16.89 -3.69
N GLY A 206 1.53 16.14 -4.71
CA GLY A 206 1.71 16.49 -6.12
C GLY A 206 3.05 16.10 -6.73
N SER A 207 3.99 15.51 -6.00
CA SER A 207 5.21 14.92 -6.59
C SER A 207 4.84 13.75 -7.51
N GLU A 208 5.52 13.64 -8.65
CA GLU A 208 5.41 12.50 -9.57
C GLU A 208 6.55 11.53 -9.33
N VAL A 209 6.21 10.25 -9.16
CA VAL A 209 7.16 9.17 -8.88
C VAL A 209 6.99 8.01 -9.84
N PHE A 210 8.10 7.34 -10.16
CA PHE A 210 8.12 6.02 -10.76
C PHE A 210 8.62 5.01 -9.73
N ILE A 211 7.90 3.91 -9.55
CA ILE A 211 8.21 2.90 -8.53
C ILE A 211 8.45 1.56 -9.23
N ASP A 212 9.61 0.96 -8.97
CA ASP A 212 9.89 -0.47 -9.14
C ASP A 212 9.75 -1.13 -7.76
N GLY A 213 8.82 -2.06 -7.63
CA GLY A 213 8.48 -2.66 -6.35
C GLY A 213 7.72 -3.96 -6.43
N CYS A 214 7.06 -4.29 -5.34
CA CYS A 214 6.22 -5.47 -5.20
C CYS A 214 4.92 -5.12 -4.47
N LEU A 215 3.94 -6.01 -4.55
CA LEU A 215 2.72 -5.91 -3.75
C LEU A 215 2.94 -6.49 -2.36
N GLN A 216 2.39 -5.86 -1.34
CA GLN A 216 2.30 -6.40 0.01
C GLN A 216 0.84 -6.58 0.40
N ALA A 217 0.43 -7.82 0.64
CA ALA A 217 -0.91 -8.13 1.14
C ALA A 217 -0.81 -8.49 2.62
N ARG A 218 -1.41 -7.68 3.49
CA ARG A 218 -1.34 -7.90 4.94
C ARG A 218 -2.68 -7.75 5.63
N LYS A 219 -2.78 -8.39 6.79
CA LYS A 219 -3.85 -8.14 7.74
C LYS A 219 -3.53 -6.86 8.51
N VAL A 220 -4.51 -6.00 8.62
CA VAL A 220 -4.43 -4.71 9.29
C VAL A 220 -5.39 -4.73 10.47
N ASN A 221 -4.93 -4.31 11.64
CA ASN A 221 -5.84 -4.03 12.75
C ASN A 221 -6.28 -2.58 12.65
N ARG A 222 -7.59 -2.37 12.46
CA ARG A 222 -8.24 -1.06 12.42
C ARG A 222 -8.91 -0.81 13.77
N HIS A 223 -8.80 0.42 14.25
CA HIS A 223 -9.48 0.89 15.45
C HIS A 223 -10.75 1.63 15.00
N ASP A 224 -11.88 1.31 15.59
CA ASP A 224 -13.17 1.93 15.27
C ASP A 224 -14.01 2.10 16.54
N THR A 225 -14.99 2.99 16.49
CA THR A 225 -15.95 3.22 17.58
C THR A 225 -17.30 2.67 17.16
N CYS A 226 -17.92 1.84 18.01
CA CYS A 226 -19.21 1.23 17.68
C CYS A 226 -20.34 2.27 17.59
N ASP A 227 -21.16 2.19 16.54
CA ASP A 227 -22.27 3.13 16.33
C ASP A 227 -23.39 2.97 17.37
N GLU A 228 -23.54 1.77 17.95
CA GLU A 228 -24.60 1.46 18.93
C GLU A 228 -24.17 1.66 20.39
N CYS A 229 -23.01 1.12 20.79
CA CYS A 229 -22.57 1.16 22.19
C CYS A 229 -21.45 2.17 22.46
N HIS A 230 -20.91 2.82 21.42
CA HIS A 230 -19.83 3.81 21.49
C HIS A 230 -18.53 3.31 22.14
N GLU A 231 -18.39 2.00 22.28
CA GLU A 231 -17.13 1.38 22.73
C GLU A 231 -16.14 1.35 21.56
N ASN A 232 -14.87 1.66 21.86
CA ASN A 232 -13.78 1.49 20.92
C ASN A 232 -13.44 -0.01 20.79
N TYR A 233 -13.20 -0.45 19.57
CA TYR A 233 -12.87 -1.84 19.30
C TYR A 233 -11.95 -1.99 18.08
N ASP A 234 -11.20 -3.08 18.09
CA ASP A 234 -10.30 -3.43 17.00
C ASP A 234 -10.92 -4.49 16.11
N TRP A 235 -10.69 -4.38 14.81
CA TRP A 235 -11.10 -5.37 13.84
C TRP A 235 -10.05 -5.58 12.76
N ALA A 236 -10.00 -6.80 12.23
CA ALA A 236 -9.02 -7.19 11.22
C ALA A 236 -9.55 -6.90 9.80
N ASP A 237 -8.83 -6.07 9.06
CA ASP A 237 -9.02 -5.82 7.63
C ASP A 237 -7.88 -6.44 6.81
N ARG A 238 -8.02 -6.44 5.48
CA ARG A 238 -6.95 -6.76 4.53
C ARG A 238 -6.61 -5.51 3.73
N ALA A 239 -5.33 -5.16 3.71
CA ALA A 239 -4.78 -4.13 2.85
C ALA A 239 -3.87 -4.74 1.79
N LEU A 240 -3.84 -4.09 0.62
CA LEU A 240 -2.90 -4.36 -0.46
C LEU A 240 -2.17 -3.07 -0.79
N GLU A 241 -0.86 -3.09 -0.63
CA GLU A 241 0.01 -1.91 -0.68
C GLU A 241 1.15 -2.15 -1.66
N ILE A 242 1.77 -1.07 -2.12
CA ILE A 242 2.98 -1.13 -2.93
C ILE A 242 4.17 -0.94 -2.00
N VAL A 243 5.14 -1.85 -2.09
CA VAL A 243 6.43 -1.71 -1.42
C VAL A 243 7.51 -1.49 -2.48
N PRO A 244 8.11 -0.30 -2.53
CA PRO A 244 9.16 0.00 -3.49
C PRO A 244 10.44 -0.77 -3.12
N PHE A 245 11.07 -1.36 -4.12
CA PHE A 245 12.50 -1.66 -4.07
C PHE A 245 13.30 -0.38 -4.35
N GLU A 246 12.80 0.44 -5.28
CA GLU A 246 13.38 1.70 -5.68
C GLU A 246 12.28 2.69 -6.09
N THR A 247 12.49 3.97 -5.76
CA THR A 247 11.60 5.07 -6.11
C THR A 247 12.40 6.11 -6.87
N GLU A 248 11.99 6.40 -8.09
CA GLU A 248 12.55 7.45 -8.93
C GLU A 248 11.68 8.70 -8.88
N TYR A 249 12.30 9.84 -8.57
CA TYR A 249 11.60 11.13 -8.47
C TYR A 249 11.56 11.80 -9.84
N VAL A 250 10.36 11.84 -10.43
CA VAL A 250 10.17 12.23 -11.83
C VAL A 250 9.98 13.74 -11.97
N ALA A 251 9.10 14.32 -11.16
CA ALA A 251 8.77 15.75 -11.24
C ALA A 251 8.20 16.27 -9.92
N ASN A 252 8.32 17.58 -9.71
CA ASN A 252 7.73 18.29 -8.57
C ASN A 252 8.12 17.68 -7.22
N TYR A 253 9.41 17.42 -7.04
CA TYR A 253 10.04 16.94 -5.81
C TYR A 253 11.07 17.98 -5.35
N TYR A 254 11.41 17.98 -4.06
CA TYR A 254 12.48 18.82 -3.55
C TYR A 254 13.83 18.23 -3.93
N THR A 255 14.69 19.02 -4.56
CA THR A 255 16.12 18.67 -4.63
C THR A 255 16.76 18.76 -3.24
N GLN A 256 17.94 18.16 -3.08
CA GLN A 256 18.68 18.20 -1.82
C GLN A 256 18.89 19.64 -1.31
N GLU A 257 19.29 20.56 -2.20
CA GLU A 257 19.49 21.98 -1.87
C GLU A 257 18.18 22.67 -1.45
N GLU A 258 17.08 22.38 -2.15
CA GLU A 258 15.76 22.94 -1.82
C GLU A 258 15.24 22.43 -0.48
N TYR A 259 15.47 21.15 -0.17
CA TYR A 259 15.11 20.56 1.10
C TYR A 259 15.93 21.16 2.24
N GLU A 260 17.24 21.27 2.09
CA GLU A 260 18.12 21.89 3.09
C GLU A 260 17.73 23.35 3.34
N ALA A 261 17.44 24.11 2.28
CA ALA A 261 16.97 25.48 2.40
C ALA A 261 15.60 25.57 3.09
N LYS A 262 14.70 24.61 2.86
CA LYS A 262 13.41 24.51 3.55
C LYS A 262 13.60 24.27 5.05
N ILE A 263 14.39 23.26 5.41
CA ILE A 263 14.68 22.93 6.81
C ILE A 263 15.38 24.10 7.52
N GLN A 264 16.31 24.78 6.86
CA GLN A 264 16.98 25.95 7.42
C GLN A 264 15.98 27.08 7.73
N LYS A 265 15.06 27.38 6.80
CA LYS A 265 14.00 28.38 7.02
C LYS A 265 13.04 27.96 8.13
N GLU A 266 12.71 26.68 8.25
CA GLU A 266 11.87 26.16 9.34
C GLU A 266 12.59 26.28 10.69
N ARG A 267 13.90 26.01 10.74
CA ARG A 267 14.75 26.21 11.93
C ARG A 267 14.82 27.68 12.33
N GLU A 268 14.99 28.58 11.38
CA GLU A 268 15.00 30.04 11.63
C GLU A 268 13.67 30.50 12.22
N LYS A 269 12.54 30.11 11.62
CA LYS A 269 11.20 30.42 12.15
C LYS A 269 10.94 29.83 13.53
N ALA A 270 11.36 28.59 13.77
CA ALA A 270 11.24 27.96 15.07
C ALA A 270 12.08 28.72 16.12
N SER A 271 13.30 29.12 15.77
CA SER A 271 14.18 29.93 16.62
C SER A 271 13.57 31.30 16.92
N GLU A 272 12.99 31.99 15.95
CA GLU A 272 12.29 33.26 16.16
C GLU A 272 11.07 33.12 17.07
N ASN A 273 10.27 32.06 16.90
CA ASN A 273 9.13 31.76 17.76
C ASN A 273 9.56 31.41 19.20
N VAL A 274 10.66 30.67 19.33
CA VAL A 274 11.26 30.31 20.63
C VAL A 274 11.89 31.53 21.30
N LEU A 275 12.54 32.44 20.55
CA LEU A 275 13.01 33.72 21.09
C LEU A 275 11.84 34.60 21.55
N THR A 276 10.74 34.59 20.81
CA THR A 276 9.51 35.31 21.18
C THR A 276 8.87 34.74 22.44
N SER A 277 8.96 33.43 22.67
CA SER A 277 8.52 32.80 23.93
C SER A 277 9.54 32.91 25.07
N LEU A 278 10.86 32.99 24.77
CA LEU A 278 11.96 33.07 25.74
C LEU A 278 12.12 34.44 26.41
N PHE A 279 11.70 35.55 25.77
CA PHE A 279 11.71 36.87 26.43
C PHE A 279 10.56 37.10 27.42
N GLY A 280 9.88 36.02 27.84
CA GLY A 280 9.33 35.86 29.19
C GLY A 280 10.01 34.68 29.90
N TYR A 281 11.05 34.97 30.69
CA TYR A 281 11.95 34.06 31.43
C TYR A 281 11.30 32.78 32.01
N ASP A 282 11.81 31.61 31.65
CA ASP A 282 12.73 30.82 32.50
C ASP A 282 13.43 29.73 31.65
N SER A 283 14.73 29.55 31.91
CA SER A 283 15.63 28.68 31.17
C SER A 283 15.53 27.24 31.65
N ASP A 284 15.35 26.28 30.73
CA ASP A 284 16.07 25.00 30.77
C ASP A 284 15.97 24.23 29.44
N ASN A 285 17.14 23.91 28.88
CA ASN A 285 17.47 22.87 27.91
C ASN A 285 16.65 22.72 26.61
N ALA A 286 17.27 23.07 25.47
CA ALA A 286 17.39 22.16 24.30
C ALA A 286 18.23 22.81 23.18
N ALA A 287 19.55 22.72 23.27
CA ALA A 287 20.42 22.81 22.11
C ALA A 287 21.26 21.53 22.05
N SER A 288 20.62 20.42 21.67
CA SER A 288 21.33 19.19 21.33
C SER A 288 21.20 18.94 19.84
N SER A 289 22.32 19.14 19.14
CA SER A 289 22.75 18.46 17.90
C SER A 289 21.65 17.70 17.15
N LEU A 290 20.93 18.39 16.26
CA LEU A 290 20.09 17.74 15.25
C LEU A 290 20.91 17.59 13.98
N ASP A 291 21.58 16.44 13.91
CA ASP A 291 22.25 15.91 12.74
C ASP A 291 21.33 16.07 11.50
N SER A 292 21.85 16.56 10.38
CA SER A 292 21.06 16.78 9.15
C SER A 292 20.44 15.49 8.60
N ASN A 293 20.92 14.34 9.09
CA ASN A 293 20.47 13.02 8.70
C ASN A 293 19.31 12.47 9.54
N ASN A 294 18.82 13.19 10.56
CA ASN A 294 17.76 12.69 11.43
C ASN A 294 16.42 13.37 11.12
N VAL A 295 15.72 12.89 10.08
CA VAL A 295 14.36 13.34 9.75
C VAL A 295 13.41 12.91 10.89
N PRO A 296 12.74 13.84 11.60
CA PRO A 296 11.90 13.50 12.74
C PRO A 296 10.68 12.68 12.30
N ASP A 297 10.11 11.95 13.26
CA ASP A 297 8.84 11.25 13.05
C ASP A 297 7.68 12.24 12.95
N ASP A 298 6.74 11.95 12.05
CA ASP A 298 5.52 12.73 11.92
C ASP A 298 4.47 12.27 12.94
N VAL A 299 3.76 13.24 13.53
CA VAL A 299 2.58 12.96 14.35
C VAL A 299 1.39 12.72 13.43
N TYR A 300 0.73 11.57 13.58
CA TYR A 300 -0.47 11.24 12.80
C TYR A 300 -1.69 11.95 13.41
N SER A 301 -2.36 12.75 12.59
CA SER A 301 -3.63 13.35 12.93
C SER A 301 -4.78 12.34 12.82
N GLN A 302 -5.96 12.68 13.36
CA GLN A 302 -7.15 11.85 13.15
C GLN A 302 -7.50 11.75 11.65
N GLU A 303 -7.29 12.83 10.88
CA GLU A 303 -7.49 12.83 9.42
C GLU A 303 -6.55 11.85 8.71
N ASP A 304 -5.30 11.71 9.18
CA ASP A 304 -4.34 10.74 8.65
C ASP A 304 -4.84 9.30 8.89
N ILE A 305 -5.32 9.01 10.10
CA ILE A 305 -5.87 7.71 10.49
C ILE A 305 -7.11 7.38 9.65
N ASP A 306 -8.01 8.35 9.50
CA ASP A 306 -9.24 8.24 8.72
C ASP A 306 -8.96 8.08 7.22
N ALA A 307 -7.90 8.73 6.70
CA ALA A 307 -7.42 8.55 5.33
C ALA A 307 -6.86 7.15 5.09
N GLY A 308 -6.49 6.44 6.16
CA GLY A 308 -6.02 5.06 6.13
C GLY A 308 -4.54 4.89 6.49
N ILE A 309 -3.85 5.95 6.92
CA ILE A 309 -2.50 5.86 7.49
C ILE A 309 -2.58 5.07 8.78
N GLU A 310 -1.69 4.10 8.92
CA GLU A 310 -1.73 3.21 10.07
C GLU A 310 -0.67 3.60 11.08
N SER A 311 -1.11 3.80 12.32
CA SER A 311 -0.25 3.87 13.49
C SER A 311 0.29 2.47 13.79
N GLU A 312 1.39 2.09 13.15
CA GLU A 312 2.14 0.90 13.56
C GLU A 312 2.80 1.22 14.93
N GLU A 313 2.36 0.56 16.01
CA GLU A 313 2.92 0.67 17.37
C GLU A 313 4.02 -0.36 17.66
#